data_AF-A0A954J716-F1
#
_entry.id   AF-A0A954J716-F1
#
_cell.length_a   1.000
_cell.length_b   1.000
_cell.length_c   1.000
_cell.angle_alpha   90.00
_cell.angle_beta   90.00
_cell.angle_gamma   90.00
#
_symmetry.space_group_name_H-M   'P 1'
#
loop_
_entity.id
_entity.type
_entity.pdbx_description
1 polymer ?
#
loop_
_entity_poly.entity_id
_entity_poly.type
_entity_poly.pdbx_seq_one_letter_code
_entity_poly.pdbx_strand_id
1 'polypeptide(L)'
;MSPVALITEATIQSPRHERDQMIDVFTDDLQEVRTLAKSAFQTRIAPATLYRWIRQGANGSRLEAIKIGRKWFTTPDRFREFVDAQTAAATRTADTTADAAVARDVTDDELRACGLL
;
A
#
# COMPACT_ATOMS: atom_id res chain seq x y z
N MET A 1 37.80 2.05 42.06
CA MET A 1 38.51 2.07 40.76
C MET A 1 38.09 0.82 40.01
N SER A 2 37.41 0.76 38.88
CA SER A 2 36.66 1.69 38.01
C SER A 2 35.65 0.81 37.24
N PRO A 3 34.53 1.34 36.73
CA PRO A 3 33.47 0.54 36.11
C PRO A 3 33.76 0.23 34.64
N VAL A 4 33.47 -1.00 34.20
CA VAL A 4 33.44 -1.37 32.77
C VAL A 4 31.99 -1.25 32.30
N ALA A 5 31.68 -0.10 31.70
CA ALA A 5 30.40 0.14 31.05
C ALA A 5 30.35 -0.66 29.73
N LEU A 6 29.41 -1.61 29.65
CA LEU A 6 29.02 -2.25 28.40
C LEU A 6 28.35 -1.19 27.52
N ILE A 7 29.03 -0.81 26.45
CA ILE A 7 28.48 0.06 25.41
C ILE A 7 27.52 -0.81 24.61
N THR A 8 26.22 -0.56 24.78
CA THR A 8 25.15 -1.07 23.92
C THR A 8 25.38 -0.58 22.50
N GLU A 9 25.53 -1.50 21.55
CA GLU A 9 25.39 -1.23 20.13
C GLU A 9 23.96 -0.76 19.86
N ALA A 10 23.74 0.55 19.92
CA ALA A 10 22.59 1.19 19.33
C ALA A 10 22.73 1.01 17.81
N THR A 11 22.03 0.02 17.26
CA THR A 11 21.74 -0.08 15.83
C THR A 11 21.22 1.27 15.38
N ILE A 12 22.08 2.01 14.69
CA ILE A 12 21.78 3.29 14.05
C ILE A 12 20.74 2.97 12.99
N GLN A 13 19.47 3.09 13.36
CA GLN A 13 18.36 3.07 12.43
C GLN A 13 18.52 4.35 11.61
N SER A 14 19.22 4.21 10.48
CA SER A 14 19.47 5.31 9.54
C SER A 14 18.20 6.13 9.38
N PRO A 15 18.29 7.46 9.49
CA PRO A 15 17.13 8.32 9.33
C PRO A 15 16.48 7.94 8.01
N ARG A 16 15.23 7.47 8.08
CA ARG A 16 14.34 7.31 6.91
C ARG A 16 14.45 8.62 6.17
N HIS A 17 15.20 8.59 5.07
CA HIS A 17 15.52 9.79 4.33
C HIS A 17 14.21 10.43 3.92
N GLU A 18 13.97 11.60 4.50
CA GLU A 18 13.05 12.65 4.07
C GLU A 18 13.50 13.21 2.71
N ARG A 19 13.87 12.31 1.77
CA ARG A 19 14.09 12.64 0.38
C ARG A 19 12.71 12.90 -0.18
N ASP A 20 12.41 14.18 -0.32
CA ASP A 20 11.61 14.76 -1.39
C ASP A 20 11.53 13.78 -2.58
N GLN A 21 10.43 13.03 -2.60
CA GLN A 21 10.34 11.73 -3.25
C GLN A 21 10.06 11.91 -4.75
N MET A 22 10.97 12.54 -5.50
CA MET A 22 10.85 12.66 -6.95
C MET A 22 11.69 11.57 -7.64
N ILE A 23 11.09 10.86 -8.62
CA ILE A 23 11.81 9.90 -9.47
C ILE A 23 12.93 10.66 -10.24
N ASP A 24 14.17 10.23 -10.09
CA ASP A 24 15.32 10.73 -10.86
C ASP A 24 15.55 9.86 -12.09
N VAL A 25 15.34 10.47 -13.26
CA VAL A 25 15.43 9.80 -14.55
C VAL A 25 16.83 9.26 -14.88
N PHE A 26 17.87 9.85 -14.30
CA PHE A 26 19.26 9.49 -14.62
C PHE A 26 19.86 8.50 -13.64
N THR A 27 19.32 8.44 -12.42
CA THR A 27 19.89 7.65 -11.33
C THR A 27 19.04 6.41 -11.01
N ASP A 28 17.72 6.48 -11.22
CA ASP A 28 16.80 5.40 -10.84
C ASP A 28 16.67 4.31 -11.92
N ASP A 29 16.45 3.06 -11.49
CA ASP A 29 16.10 1.95 -12.38
C ASP A 29 14.63 2.09 -12.83
N LEU A 30 14.44 2.73 -13.99
CA LEU A 30 13.13 2.96 -14.56
C LEU A 30 12.61 1.75 -15.33
N GLN A 31 11.44 1.28 -14.94
CA GLN A 31 10.72 0.21 -15.64
C GLN A 31 9.36 0.68 -16.14
N GLU A 32 8.92 0.14 -17.27
CA GLU A 32 7.61 0.47 -17.83
C GLU A 32 6.51 0.01 -16.86
N VAL A 33 5.63 0.93 -16.46
CA VAL A 33 4.53 0.67 -15.50
C VAL A 33 3.69 -0.53 -15.92
N ARG A 34 3.45 -0.68 -17.23
CA ARG A 34 2.68 -1.79 -17.78
C ARG A 34 3.37 -3.15 -17.57
N THR A 35 4.70 -3.18 -17.67
CA THR A 35 5.50 -4.40 -17.46
C THR A 35 5.48 -4.80 -15.99
N LEU A 36 5.71 -3.83 -15.10
CA LEU A 36 5.61 -4.05 -13.65
C LEU A 36 4.23 -4.54 -13.25
N ALA A 37 3.15 -3.90 -13.72
CA ALA A 37 1.79 -4.33 -13.44
C ALA A 37 1.49 -5.74 -13.94
N LYS A 38 1.96 -6.09 -15.15
CA LYS A 38 1.79 -7.45 -15.68
C LYS A 38 2.52 -8.49 -14.81
N SER A 39 3.72 -8.16 -14.33
CA SER A 39 4.51 -9.04 -13.48
C SER A 39 3.88 -9.22 -12.10
N ALA A 40 3.43 -8.12 -11.48
CA ALA A 40 2.88 -8.12 -10.13
C ALA A 40 1.54 -8.85 -10.03
N PHE A 41 0.62 -8.62 -10.97
CA PHE A 41 -0.73 -9.18 -10.91
C PHE A 41 -0.89 -10.45 -11.75
N GLN A 42 0.16 -10.89 -12.45
CA GLN A 42 0.13 -12.01 -13.42
C GLN A 42 -0.97 -11.90 -14.48
N THR A 43 -1.57 -10.71 -14.63
CA THR A 43 -2.65 -10.41 -15.55
C THR A 43 -2.44 -9.04 -16.18
N ARG A 44 -3.10 -8.83 -17.33
CA ARG A 44 -3.02 -7.55 -18.03
C ARG A 44 -4.00 -6.56 -17.41
N ILE A 45 -3.47 -5.58 -16.69
CA ILE A 45 -4.25 -4.43 -16.23
C ILE A 45 -4.66 -3.55 -17.43
N ALA A 46 -5.91 -3.10 -17.42
CA ALA A 46 -6.44 -2.23 -18.46
C ALA A 46 -5.67 -0.88 -18.50
N PRO A 47 -5.38 -0.32 -19.69
CA PRO A 47 -4.66 0.95 -19.79
C PRO A 47 -5.34 2.11 -19.06
N ALA A 48 -6.68 2.16 -19.04
CA ALA A 48 -7.45 3.17 -18.31
C ALA A 48 -7.19 3.10 -16.80
N THR A 49 -7.06 1.90 -16.24
CA THR A 49 -6.74 1.69 -14.82
C THR A 49 -5.35 2.20 -14.49
N LEU A 50 -4.35 1.87 -15.32
CA LEU A 50 -2.98 2.39 -15.14
C LEU A 50 -2.94 3.92 -15.22
N TYR A 51 -3.65 4.50 -16.20
CA TYR A 51 -3.76 5.95 -16.33
C TYR A 51 -4.41 6.59 -15.10
N ARG A 52 -5.47 5.97 -14.56
CA ARG A 52 -6.12 6.41 -13.32
C ARG A 52 -5.14 6.40 -12.15
N TRP A 53 -4.41 5.31 -11.94
CA TRP A 53 -3.40 5.20 -10.88
C TRP A 53 -2.35 6.31 -10.95
N ILE A 54 -1.91 6.65 -12.16
CA ILE A 54 -0.88 7.68 -12.38
C ILE A 54 -1.42 9.11 -12.22
N ARG A 55 -2.67 9.38 -12.59
CA ARG A 55 -3.22 10.75 -12.65
C ARG A 55 -4.07 11.13 -11.45
N GLN A 56 -4.91 10.20 -11.01
CA GLN A 56 -5.90 10.41 -9.95
C GLN A 56 -5.55 9.61 -8.69
N GLY A 57 -4.77 8.54 -8.84
CA GLY A 57 -4.55 7.56 -7.79
C GLY A 57 -5.73 6.59 -7.64
N ALA A 58 -5.66 5.80 -6.58
CA ALA A 58 -6.71 4.91 -6.14
C ALA A 58 -6.61 4.79 -4.60
N ASN A 59 -7.74 4.70 -3.90
CA ASN A 59 -7.77 4.48 -2.45
C ASN A 59 -6.86 5.43 -1.64
N GLY A 60 -6.79 6.70 -2.04
CA GLY A 60 -5.99 7.73 -1.36
C GLY A 60 -4.48 7.70 -1.63
N SER A 61 -3.97 6.77 -2.45
CA SER A 61 -2.57 6.76 -2.89
C SER A 61 -2.46 6.92 -4.41
N ARG A 62 -1.36 7.51 -4.88
CA ARG A 62 -1.14 7.79 -6.31
C ARG A 62 0.17 7.14 -6.75
N LEU A 63 0.16 6.49 -7.92
CA LEU A 63 1.37 5.92 -8.47
C LEU A 63 2.23 7.04 -9.05
N GLU A 64 3.44 7.18 -8.52
CA GLU A 64 4.44 8.06 -9.11
C GLU A 64 5.02 7.44 -10.37
N ALA A 65 4.97 8.19 -11.45
CA ALA A 65 5.49 7.76 -12.74
C ALA A 65 5.87 8.98 -13.57
N ILE A 66 6.91 8.81 -14.39
CA ILE A 66 7.33 9.77 -15.39
C ILE A 66 6.94 9.29 -16.79
N LYS A 67 6.58 10.23 -17.66
CA LYS A 67 6.32 9.96 -19.07
C LYS A 67 7.59 10.16 -19.88
N ILE A 68 8.08 9.10 -20.52
CA ILE A 68 9.20 9.15 -21.46
C ILE A 68 8.66 8.74 -22.84
N GLY A 69 8.59 9.70 -23.75
CA GLY A 69 7.94 9.52 -25.05
C GLY A 69 6.45 9.19 -24.92
N ARG A 70 6.05 8.00 -25.37
CA ARG A 70 4.65 7.51 -25.35
C ARG A 70 4.35 6.56 -24.19
N LYS A 71 5.34 6.27 -23.34
CA LYS A 71 5.24 5.27 -22.27
C LYS A 71 5.41 5.92 -20.89
N TRP A 72 4.85 5.26 -19.89
CA TRP A 72 4.98 5.63 -18.49
C TRP A 72 5.95 4.69 -17.79
N PHE A 73 6.86 5.28 -17.03
CA PHE A 73 7.91 4.59 -16.31
C PHE A 73 7.84 4.95 -14.84
N THR A 74 8.18 4.00 -13.99
CA THR A 74 8.30 4.16 -12.54
C THR A 74 9.43 3.28 -12.04
N THR A 75 9.83 3.46 -10.79
CA THR A 75 10.78 2.53 -10.16
C THR A 75 10.01 1.33 -9.58
N PRO A 76 10.63 0.15 -9.52
CA PRO A 76 10.02 -1.03 -8.89
C PRO A 76 9.57 -0.76 -7.45
N ASP A 77 10.35 0.01 -6.69
CA ASP A 77 10.05 0.34 -5.29
C ASP A 77 8.79 1.19 -5.16
N ARG A 78 8.65 2.26 -5.96
CA ARG A 78 7.44 3.10 -5.91
C ARG A 78 6.21 2.36 -6.40
N PHE A 79 6.37 1.47 -7.37
CA PHE A 79 5.27 0.60 -7.78
C PHE A 79 4.84 -0.33 -6.65
N ARG A 80 5.80 -0.92 -5.92
CA ARG A 80 5.52 -1.78 -4.77
C ARG A 80 4.83 -1.01 -3.65
N GLU A 81 5.35 0.15 -3.27
CA GLU A 81 4.75 1.02 -2.26
C GLU A 81 3.31 1.39 -2.61
N PHE A 82 3.04 1.70 -3.88
CA PHE A 82 1.68 1.96 -4.36
C PHE A 82 0.78 0.74 -4.17
N VAL A 83 1.22 -0.46 -4.55
CA VAL A 83 0.44 -1.70 -4.40
C VAL A 83 0.21 -2.06 -2.93
N ASP A 84 1.22 -1.88 -2.09
CA ASP A 84 1.11 -2.10 -0.65
C ASP A 84 0.08 -1.13 -0.03
N ALA A 85 0.10 0.15 -0.46
CA ALA A 85 -0.90 1.13 -0.06
C ALA A 85 -2.33 0.78 -0.54
N GLN A 86 -2.48 0.22 -1.75
CA GLN A 86 -3.78 -0.27 -2.22
C GLN A 86 -4.31 -1.39 -1.34
N THR A 87 -3.44 -2.35 -0.98
CA THR A 87 -3.79 -3.50 -0.16
C THR A 87 -4.18 -3.06 1.26
N ALA A 88 -3.38 -2.20 1.88
CA ALA A 88 -3.66 -1.67 3.22
C ALA A 88 -4.98 -0.89 3.28
N ALA A 89 -5.30 -0.10 2.23
CA ALA A 89 -6.57 0.62 2.16
C ALA A 89 -7.77 -0.32 1.99
N ALA A 90 -7.62 -1.41 1.24
CA ALA A 90 -8.66 -2.43 1.12
C ALA A 90 -8.94 -3.13 2.45
N THR A 91 -7.90 -3.49 3.21
CA THR A 91 -8.05 -4.08 4.56
C THR A 91 -8.76 -3.12 5.53
N ARG A 92 -8.35 -1.84 5.57
CA ARG A 92 -9.00 -0.85 6.46
C ARG A 92 -10.49 -0.65 6.15
N THR A 93 -10.87 -0.75 4.88
CA THR A 93 -12.28 -0.67 4.48
C THR A 93 -13.07 -1.88 4.97
N ALA A 94 -12.46 -3.07 4.93
CA ALA A 94 -13.06 -4.29 5.49
C ALA A 94 -13.26 -4.19 7.01
N ASP A 95 -12.26 -3.68 7.74
CA ASP A 95 -12.34 -3.50 9.21
C ASP A 95 -13.43 -2.49 9.59
N THR A 96 -13.57 -1.39 8.85
CA THR A 96 -14.62 -0.39 9.12
C THR A 96 -16.04 -0.94 8.86
N THR A 97 -16.17 -1.87 7.92
CA THR A 97 -17.44 -2.55 7.65
C THR A 97 -17.72 -3.63 8.69
N ALA A 98 -16.69 -4.27 9.22
CA ALA A 98 -16.78 -5.24 10.32
C ALA A 98 -17.13 -4.54 11.66
N ASP A 99 -16.61 -3.34 11.93
CA ASP A 99 -16.97 -2.55 13.11
C ASP A 99 -18.40 -1.98 13.04
N ALA A 100 -18.89 -1.65 11.85
CA ALA A 100 -20.31 -1.35 11.63
C ALA A 100 -21.21 -2.60 11.75
N ALA A 101 -20.62 -3.79 11.72
CA ALA A 101 -21.25 -5.09 11.92
C ALA A 101 -20.88 -5.71 13.27
N VAL A 102 -20.68 -4.91 14.32
CA VAL A 102 -21.09 -5.33 15.67
C VAL A 102 -22.63 -5.33 15.71
N ALA A 103 -23.22 -6.14 14.82
CA ALA A 103 -24.50 -6.75 15.08
C ALA A 103 -24.28 -7.54 16.36
N ARG A 104 -25.01 -7.19 17.42
CA ARG A 104 -25.13 -8.03 18.60
C ARG A 104 -25.34 -9.46 18.13
N ASP A 105 -24.50 -10.39 18.58
CA ASP A 105 -24.84 -11.80 18.56
C ASP A 105 -26.19 -11.92 19.26
N VAL A 106 -27.27 -12.09 18.48
CA VAL A 106 -28.61 -12.28 19.02
C VAL A 106 -28.59 -13.65 19.64
N THR A 107 -28.65 -13.69 20.97
CA THR A 107 -28.56 -14.94 21.72
C THR A 107 -29.81 -15.79 21.51
N ASP A 108 -29.68 -17.11 21.66
CA ASP A 108 -30.79 -18.07 21.48
C ASP A 108 -32.01 -17.74 22.36
N ASP A 109 -31.78 -17.12 23.53
CA ASP A 109 -32.81 -16.61 24.42
C ASP A 109 -33.60 -15.44 23.82
N GLU A 110 -32.94 -14.53 23.10
CA GLU A 110 -33.61 -13.42 22.40
C GLU A 110 -34.44 -13.92 21.21
N LEU A 111 -33.98 -14.96 20.50
CA LEU A 111 -34.74 -15.59 19.41
C LEU A 111 -35.99 -16.33 19.92
N ARG A 112 -35.88 -17.02 21.07
CA ARG A 112 -37.02 -17.69 21.72
C ARG A 112 -38.04 -16.69 22.27
N ALA A 113 -37.59 -15.56 22.83
CA ALA A 113 -38.48 -14.50 23.33
C ALA A 113 -39.28 -13.80 22.21
N CYS A 114 -38.73 -13.74 20.99
CA CYS A 114 -39.40 -13.20 19.82
C CYS A 114 -40.23 -14.24 19.03
N GLY A 115 -40.27 -15.50 19.49
CA GLY A 115 -41.07 -16.57 18.87
C GLY A 115 -40.53 -17.08 17.53
N LEU A 116 -39.21 -16.93 17.29
CA LEU A 116 -38.54 -17.36 16.06
C LEU A 116 -37.90 -18.75 16.18
N LEU A 117 -37.96 -19.36 17.37
CA LEU A 117 -37.53 -20.73 17.72
C LEU A 117 -38.53 -21.38 18.67
#